data_AF-A0A7X9AMC1-F1
#
_entry.id   AF-A0A7X9AMC1-F1
#
_cell.length_a   1.000
_cell.length_b   1.000
_cell.length_c   1.000
_cell.angle_alpha   90.00
_cell.angle_beta   90.00
_cell.angle_gamma   90.00
#
_symmetry.space_group_name_H-M   'P 1'
#
loop_
_entity.id
_entity.type
_entity.pdbx_description
1 polymer ?
#
loop_
_entity_poly.entity_id
_entity_poly.type
_entity_poly.pdbx_seq_one_letter_code
_entity_poly.pdbx_strand_id
1 'polypeptide(L)'
;MRSRQSNSTNNIERIVSAFSRMQKLPRTLIRFGIYVFLAVYITGTVLVILNNTVIPYDPYFDMVSKEIVKVSFILAAEAVIGSVVLDYVFSHHSS
;
A
#
# COMPACT_ATOMS: atom_id res chain seq x y z
N MET A 1 23.14 -22.64 -18.38
CA MET A 1 22.73 -21.32 -18.91
C MET A 1 22.29 -20.45 -17.74
N ARG A 2 23.15 -19.56 -17.23
CA ARG A 2 22.91 -18.83 -15.97
C ARG A 2 23.64 -17.48 -16.02
N SER A 3 23.03 -16.45 -16.60
CA SER A 3 23.51 -15.05 -16.49
C SER A 3 22.61 -14.07 -17.27
N ARG A 4 21.37 -13.85 -16.82
CA ARG A 4 20.57 -12.66 -17.23
C ARG A 4 19.48 -12.26 -16.23
N GLN A 5 19.57 -12.72 -14.97
CA GLN A 5 18.71 -12.29 -13.86
C GLN A 5 19.36 -11.05 -13.19
N SER A 6 19.62 -10.00 -13.98
CA SER A 6 20.90 -9.26 -13.87
C SER A 6 20.89 -7.90 -13.18
N ASN A 7 19.78 -7.27 -12.78
CA ASN A 7 19.86 -6.01 -12.00
C ASN A 7 18.60 -5.73 -11.16
N SER A 8 17.40 -5.87 -11.75
CA SER A 8 16.14 -5.55 -11.04
C SER A 8 15.85 -6.47 -9.85
N THR A 9 16.12 -7.77 -9.96
CA THR A 9 15.92 -8.71 -8.84
C THR A 9 16.81 -8.36 -7.66
N ASN A 10 18.09 -8.05 -7.91
CA ASN A 10 19.03 -7.63 -6.87
C ASN A 10 18.60 -6.31 -6.20
N ASN A 11 18.04 -5.37 -6.97
CA ASN A 11 17.53 -4.11 -6.42
C ASN A 11 16.30 -4.31 -5.53
N ILE A 12 15.38 -5.18 -5.94
CA ILE A 12 14.20 -5.54 -5.13
C ILE A 12 14.64 -6.25 -3.84
N GLU A 13 15.58 -7.19 -3.91
CA GLU A 13 16.12 -7.88 -2.73
C GLU A 13 16.81 -6.91 -1.76
N ARG A 14 17.52 -5.89 -2.27
CA ARG A 14 18.09 -4.81 -1.43
C ARG A 14 17.01 -4.00 -0.72
N ILE A 15 15.91 -3.68 -1.40
CA ILE A 15 14.79 -2.96 -0.78
C ILE A 15 14.13 -3.84 0.28
N VAL A 16 13.79 -5.10 -0.05
CA VAL A 16 13.17 -6.05 0.88
C VAL A 16 14.06 -6.28 2.11
N SER A 17 15.37 -6.39 1.92
CA SER A 17 16.32 -6.55 3.04
C SER A 17 16.48 -5.28 3.89
N ALA A 18 16.31 -4.09 3.31
CA ALA A 18 16.26 -2.85 4.10
C ALA A 18 14.98 -2.80 4.96
N PHE A 19 13.81 -3.11 4.37
CA PHE A 19 12.55 -3.18 5.11
C PHE A 19 12.52 -4.29 6.17
N SER A 20 13.22 -5.41 5.94
CA SER A 20 13.30 -6.49 6.93
C SER A 20 14.18 -6.15 8.14
N ARG A 21 15.12 -5.20 7.97
CA ARG A 21 15.99 -4.66 9.02
C ARG A 21 15.36 -3.53 9.82
N MET A 22 14.24 -2.97 9.37
CA MET A 22 13.50 -1.94 10.12
C MET A 22 13.04 -2.45 11.48
N GLN A 23 12.84 -1.52 12.41
CA GLN A 23 12.29 -1.84 13.72
C GLN A 23 10.87 -2.43 13.63
N LYS A 24 10.47 -3.18 14.67
CA LYS A 24 9.21 -3.95 14.71
C LYS A 24 7.97 -3.04 14.53
N LEU A 25 8.02 -1.81 15.02
CA LEU A 25 6.94 -0.83 14.93
C LEU A 25 6.70 -0.33 13.49
N PRO A 26 7.68 0.29 12.79
CA PRO A 26 7.57 0.65 11.37
C PRO A 26 7.07 -0.50 10.49
N ARG A 27 7.61 -1.71 10.70
CA ARG A 27 7.23 -2.89 9.92
C ARG A 27 5.78 -3.31 10.15
N THR A 28 5.28 -3.17 11.38
CA THR A 28 3.87 -3.46 11.70
C THR A 28 2.94 -2.43 11.06
N LEU A 29 3.36 -1.16 11.02
CA LEU A 29 2.60 -0.09 10.40
C LEU A 29 2.41 -0.31 8.89
N ILE A 30 3.46 -0.71 8.16
CA ILE A 30 3.32 -1.09 6.74
C ILE A 30 2.33 -2.22 6.58
N ARG A 31 2.44 -3.26 7.41
CA ARG A 31 1.60 -4.45 7.29
C ARG A 31 0.13 -4.11 7.53
N PHE A 32 -0.16 -3.33 8.57
CA PHE A 32 -1.51 -2.88 8.86
C PHE A 32 -2.04 -1.94 7.78
N GLY A 33 -1.22 -0.99 7.32
CA GLY A 33 -1.57 -0.07 6.23
C GLY A 33 -1.93 -0.80 4.93
N ILE A 34 -1.20 -1.86 4.58
CA ILE A 34 -1.51 -2.71 3.42
C ILE A 34 -2.85 -3.44 3.61
N TYR A 35 -3.15 -3.94 4.81
CA TYR A 35 -4.45 -4.59 5.07
C TYR A 35 -5.62 -3.60 4.97
N VAL A 36 -5.46 -2.39 5.53
CA VAL A 36 -6.47 -1.33 5.42
C VAL A 36 -6.66 -0.91 3.96
N PHE A 37 -5.55 -0.67 3.24
CA PHE A 37 -5.57 -0.40 1.81
C PHE A 37 -6.37 -1.46 1.06
N LEU A 38 -6.06 -2.73 1.29
CA LEU A 38 -6.68 -3.83 0.55
C LEU A 38 -8.18 -3.91 0.84
N ALA A 39 -8.59 -3.75 2.11
CA ALA A 39 -9.99 -3.73 2.48
C ALA A 39 -10.74 -2.59 1.77
N VAL A 40 -10.23 -1.36 1.86
CA VAL A 40 -10.85 -0.18 1.22
C VAL A 40 -10.87 -0.31 -0.30
N TYR A 41 -9.79 -0.82 -0.90
CA TYR A 41 -9.70 -1.05 -2.34
C TYR A 41 -10.74 -2.05 -2.84
N ILE A 42 -10.89 -3.19 -2.15
CA ILE A 42 -11.89 -4.21 -2.50
C ILE A 42 -13.29 -3.62 -2.38
N THR A 43 -13.59 -2.94 -1.27
CA THR A 43 -14.90 -2.30 -1.08
C THR A 43 -15.20 -1.29 -2.20
N GLY A 44 -14.27 -0.37 -2.49
CA GLY A 44 -14.45 0.62 -3.56
C GLY A 44 -14.65 -0.04 -4.93
N THR A 45 -13.85 -1.06 -5.25
CA THR A 45 -13.96 -1.77 -6.54
C THR A 45 -15.30 -2.49 -6.68
N VAL A 46 -15.77 -3.16 -5.62
CA VAL A 46 -17.09 -3.81 -5.61
C VAL A 46 -18.20 -2.79 -5.84
N LEU A 47 -18.14 -1.62 -5.19
CA LEU A 47 -19.12 -0.55 -5.37
C LEU A 47 -19.13 -0.03 -6.82
N VAL A 48 -17.96 0.19 -7.43
CA VAL A 48 -17.86 0.59 -8.84
C VAL A 48 -18.51 -0.45 -9.75
N ILE A 49 -18.23 -1.74 -9.53
CA ILE A 49 -18.81 -2.82 -10.35
C ILE A 49 -20.33 -2.85 -10.20
N LEU A 50 -20.84 -2.82 -8.96
CA LEU A 50 -22.27 -2.85 -8.70
C LEU A 50 -23.01 -1.69 -9.36
N ASN A 51 -22.46 -0.48 -9.29
CA ASN A 51 -23.07 0.70 -9.91
C ASN A 51 -23.09 0.69 -11.44
N ASN A 52 -22.10 0.04 -12.05
CA ASN A 52 -21.99 -0.01 -13.51
C ASN A 52 -22.67 -1.25 -14.11
N THR A 53 -23.06 -2.25 -13.31
CA THR A 53 -23.55 -3.54 -13.84
C THR A 53 -24.86 -4.04 -13.25
N VAL A 54 -25.15 -3.78 -11.96
CA VAL A 54 -26.29 -4.40 -11.26
C VAL A 54 -27.33 -3.37 -10.83
N ILE A 55 -26.89 -2.21 -10.35
CA ILE A 55 -27.74 -1.15 -9.82
C ILE A 55 -28.00 -0.14 -10.96
N PRO A 56 -29.18 0.52 -11.00
CA PRO A 56 -29.37 1.67 -11.88
C PRO A 56 -28.22 2.67 -11.70
N TYR A 57 -27.54 2.98 -12.79
CA TYR A 57 -26.35 3.82 -12.76
C TYR A 57 -26.66 5.16 -12.10
N ASP A 58 -25.98 5.43 -10.99
CA ASP A 58 -26.01 6.71 -10.30
C ASP A 58 -24.63 7.40 -10.44
N PRO A 59 -24.55 8.60 -11.04
CA PRO A 59 -23.28 9.31 -11.23
C PRO A 59 -22.59 9.69 -9.91
N TYR A 60 -23.36 10.00 -8.87
CA TYR A 60 -22.81 10.36 -7.57
C TYR A 60 -22.20 9.14 -6.87
N PHE A 61 -22.90 8.02 -6.94
CA PHE A 61 -22.40 6.75 -6.44
C PHE A 61 -21.16 6.27 -7.20
N ASP A 62 -21.09 6.47 -8.52
CA ASP A 62 -19.90 6.19 -9.33
C ASP A 62 -18.70 7.04 -8.88
N MET A 63 -18.92 8.33 -8.67
CA MET A 63 -17.89 9.26 -8.19
C MET A 63 -17.34 8.86 -6.82
N VAL A 64 -18.23 8.61 -5.85
CA VAL A 64 -17.83 8.20 -4.50
C VAL A 64 -17.06 6.88 -4.52
N SER A 65 -17.53 5.91 -5.31
CA SER A 65 -16.89 4.59 -5.40
C SER A 65 -15.47 4.69 -5.99
N LYS A 66 -15.29 5.51 -7.03
CA LYS A 66 -13.96 5.76 -7.62
C LYS A 66 -13.03 6.52 -6.67
N GLU A 67 -13.58 7.44 -5.88
CA GLU A 67 -12.77 8.18 -4.90
C GLU A 67 -12.32 7.28 -3.75
N ILE A 68 -13.15 6.34 -3.29
CA ILE A 68 -12.76 5.30 -2.32
C ILE A 68 -11.56 4.49 -2.85
N VAL A 69 -11.58 4.11 -4.12
CA VAL A 69 -10.45 3.41 -4.77
C VAL A 69 -9.19 4.28 -4.77
N LYS A 70 -9.28 5.57 -5.09
CA LYS A 70 -8.09 6.46 -5.02
C LYS A 70 -7.55 6.58 -3.60
N VAL A 71 -8.43 6.79 -2.62
CA VAL A 71 -8.07 6.95 -1.21
C VAL A 71 -7.36 5.71 -0.70
N SER A 72 -7.73 4.52 -1.16
CA SER A 72 -7.01 3.31 -0.77
C SER A 72 -5.51 3.41 -1.14
N PHE A 73 -5.17 3.81 -2.36
CA PHE A 73 -3.76 3.97 -2.77
C PHE A 73 -3.03 5.05 -1.99
N ILE A 74 -3.72 6.14 -1.62
CA ILE A 74 -3.17 7.19 -0.75
C ILE A 74 -2.80 6.58 0.61
N LEU A 75 -3.71 5.81 1.24
CA LEU A 75 -3.45 5.14 2.52
C LEU A 75 -2.25 4.18 2.45
N ALA A 76 -2.11 3.44 1.34
CA ALA A 76 -0.95 2.58 1.13
C ALA A 76 0.35 3.38 1.06
N ALA A 77 0.36 4.49 0.32
CA ALA A 77 1.52 5.37 0.19
C ALA A 77 1.89 6.01 1.53
N GLU A 78 0.90 6.52 2.27
CA GLU A 78 1.09 7.11 3.60
C GLU A 78 1.62 6.09 4.61
N ALA A 79 1.14 4.84 4.57
CA ALA A 79 1.66 3.79 5.43
C ALA A 79 3.14 3.49 5.13
N VAL A 80 3.53 3.44 3.86
CA VAL A 80 4.93 3.24 3.46
C VAL A 80 5.79 4.43 3.87
N ILE A 81 5.40 5.65 3.52
CA ILE A 81 6.18 6.87 3.86
C ILE A 81 6.26 7.05 5.37
N GLY A 82 5.14 6.95 6.07
CA GLY A 82 5.04 7.07 7.52
C GLY A 82 5.91 6.03 8.24
N SER A 83 5.96 4.80 7.74
CA SER A 83 6.84 3.78 8.31
C SER A 83 8.32 4.12 8.16
N VAL A 84 8.75 4.65 7.01
CA VAL A 84 10.14 5.05 6.77
C VAL A 84 10.52 6.23 7.67
N VAL A 85 9.62 7.21 7.81
CA VAL A 85 9.82 8.35 8.71
C VAL A 85 9.94 7.88 10.17
N LEU A 86 9.06 6.97 10.60
CA LEU A 86 9.12 6.42 11.96
C LEU A 86 10.41 5.63 12.19
N ASP A 87 10.86 4.82 11.23
CA ASP A 87 12.10 4.08 11.34
C ASP A 87 13.30 5.02 11.50
N TYR A 88 13.34 6.12 10.74
CA TYR A 88 14.39 7.14 10.87
C TYR A 88 14.40 7.81 12.25
N VAL A 89 13.24 8.25 12.75
CA VAL A 89 13.12 8.94 14.05
C VAL A 89 13.49 8.00 15.20
N PHE A 90 12.96 6.76 15.20
CA PHE A 90 13.23 5.81 16.28
C PHE A 90 14.62 5.18 16.21
N SER A 91 15.22 5.09 15.02
CA SER A 91 16.61 4.64 14.88
C SER A 91 17.62 5.66 15.46
N HIS A 92 17.27 6.94 15.57
CA HIS A 92 18.14 7.99 16.14
C HIS A 92 18.11 8.05 17.67
N HIS A 93 17.04 7.54 18.32
CA HIS A 93 16.85 7.64 19.77
C HIS A 93 17.48 6.49 20.58
N SER A 94 18.05 5.49 19.90
CA SER A 94 18.69 4.30 20.48
C SER A 94 20.23 4.35 20.45
N SER A 95 20.81 5.52 20.12
CA SER A 95 22.24 5.83 20.20
C SER A 95 22.54 6.64 21.46
#